data_AF-A0A9W9IYJ6-F1
#
_entry.id   AF-A0A9W9IYJ6-F1
#
_cell.length_a   1.000
_cell.length_b   1.000
_cell.length_c   1.000
_cell.angle_alpha   90.00
_cell.angle_beta   90.00
_cell.angle_gamma   90.00
#
_symmetry.space_group_name_H-M   'P 1'
#
loop_
_entity.id
_entity.type
_entity.pdbx_description
1 polymer ?
#
loop_
_entity_poly.entity_id
_entity_poly.type
_entity_poly.pdbx_seq_one_letter_code
_entity_poly.pdbx_strand_id
1 'polypeptide(L)'
;MSDNPGDGKPPRRARKPRGFFSEKQQEQRNEAVRGQLEGDLPIRLKEKRGAPDDSLAESGSVKKKQKNEEPKPKPLDVKALLADLKTDYSKKKLEPMPPRPPKQKWRPVKTAITDRAKAPKGWNPSEPDLITDDLESQITRCRERIKENIMPHVYEHKLEEFLEEQKGRDKMLAVEHGLNWPVVQRLENLKSIMEWTQSNAIKDKYNIASNIQNVILAYRSGVLNWCHGFVTYWHNGAQLCAPRPFKWNEFQHLYDAYKGNETGFWVEGIDGPGPSSQQAVIECGTGSRKWAAETSIALRIPMTGGKTQPGPFEFQFKDDTGADYMVLYDEDVNRLRTNLQANGVSYPLPRILGVLVVTLGDGSKKAMLVRELEVNIWDEKEKQYMAAGWDSIPVVVLPGRGTKRLNGPWMRWKFYTGTAPDNSNRLWIYDYNPTNPLMRGLRLPTATQAQMDRPLPTAHKYESIGNHPQFNPDIPSGKSII
;
A
#
# COMPACT_ATOMS: atom_id res chain seq x y z
N MET A 1 -30.85 59.90 15.68
CA MET A 1 -31.24 60.80 14.56
C MET A 1 -30.97 60.06 13.25
N SER A 2 -31.98 60.12 12.38
CA SER A 2 -32.07 59.74 10.96
C SER A 2 -31.90 58.27 10.54
N ASP A 3 -33.06 57.68 10.27
CA ASP A 3 -33.35 56.62 9.31
C ASP A 3 -32.89 56.96 7.87
N ASN A 4 -32.47 55.95 7.10
CA ASN A 4 -33.27 55.54 5.94
C ASN A 4 -32.86 54.16 5.35
N PRO A 5 -33.82 53.40 4.80
CA PRO A 5 -33.67 52.03 4.32
C PRO A 5 -33.58 51.94 2.78
N GLY A 6 -33.11 50.82 2.25
CA GLY A 6 -33.32 50.46 0.83
C GLY A 6 -32.22 49.59 0.22
N ASP A 7 -32.47 48.29 0.15
CA ASP A 7 -32.58 47.59 -1.15
C ASP A 7 -32.58 46.07 -0.93
N GLY A 8 -33.78 45.51 -0.94
CA GLY A 8 -34.01 44.08 -1.01
C GLY A 8 -33.60 43.53 -2.37
N LYS A 9 -32.61 42.64 -2.38
CA LYS A 9 -32.41 41.67 -3.46
C LYS A 9 -32.99 40.32 -3.02
N PRO A 10 -33.87 39.69 -3.81
CA PRO A 10 -34.41 38.38 -3.45
C PRO A 10 -33.31 37.30 -3.53
N PRO A 11 -33.36 36.26 -2.68
CA PRO A 11 -32.41 35.16 -2.74
C PRO A 11 -32.55 34.42 -4.07
N ARG A 12 -31.41 34.27 -4.78
CA ARG A 12 -31.32 33.42 -5.98
C ARG A 12 -31.72 32.00 -5.62
N ARG A 13 -32.83 31.51 -6.19
CA ARG A 13 -33.24 30.10 -6.14
C ARG A 13 -32.08 29.21 -6.60
N ALA A 14 -31.64 28.32 -5.71
CA ALA A 14 -30.73 27.24 -6.06
C ALA A 14 -31.35 26.42 -7.21
N ARG A 15 -30.61 26.31 -8.32
CA ARG A 15 -30.96 25.37 -9.40
C ARG A 15 -30.86 23.96 -8.83
N LYS A 16 -31.98 23.22 -8.87
CA LYS A 16 -31.97 21.76 -8.67
C LYS A 16 -30.97 21.13 -9.67
N PRO A 17 -30.09 20.21 -9.24
CA PRO A 17 -29.29 19.44 -10.18
C PRO A 17 -30.22 18.66 -11.11
N ARG A 18 -30.10 18.91 -12.42
CA ARG A 18 -30.77 18.14 -13.47
C ARG A 18 -29.99 16.84 -13.69
N GLY A 19 -30.72 15.72 -13.70
CA GLY A 19 -30.35 14.52 -14.44
C GLY A 19 -29.79 13.37 -13.61
N PHE A 20 -30.68 12.56 -13.05
CA PHE A 20 -30.40 11.14 -12.81
C PHE A 20 -30.46 10.42 -14.16
N PHE A 21 -29.42 9.68 -14.51
CA PHE A 21 -29.51 8.68 -15.58
C PHE A 21 -30.12 7.42 -14.98
N SER A 22 -31.10 6.85 -15.68
CA SER A 22 -31.66 5.54 -15.30
C SER A 22 -30.61 4.43 -15.47
N GLU A 23 -30.77 3.33 -14.74
CA GLU A 23 -29.90 2.14 -14.82
C GLU A 23 -29.68 1.67 -16.28
N LYS A 24 -30.72 1.76 -17.11
CA LYS A 24 -30.66 1.48 -18.56
C LYS A 24 -29.77 2.44 -19.36
N GLN A 25 -29.69 3.72 -18.98
CA GLN A 25 -28.82 4.69 -19.65
C GLN A 25 -27.36 4.52 -19.24
N GLN A 26 -27.10 4.06 -18.01
CA GLN A 26 -25.77 3.67 -17.57
C GLN A 26 -25.30 2.41 -18.32
N GLU A 27 -26.20 1.44 -18.52
CA GLU A 27 -25.93 0.21 -19.28
C GLU A 27 -25.63 0.50 -20.76
N GLN A 28 -26.39 1.40 -21.41
CA GLN A 28 -26.13 1.84 -22.79
C GLN A 28 -24.78 2.56 -22.94
N ARG A 29 -24.35 3.34 -21.95
CA ARG A 29 -23.01 3.97 -21.96
C ARG A 29 -21.89 2.93 -21.79
N ASN A 30 -22.10 1.95 -20.93
CA ASN A 30 -21.15 0.84 -20.75
C ASN A 30 -21.02 -0.02 -22.03
N GLU A 31 -22.06 -0.09 -22.86
CA GLU A 31 -22.01 -0.76 -24.17
C GLU A 31 -21.35 0.10 -25.26
N ALA A 32 -21.59 1.41 -25.29
CA ALA A 32 -20.99 2.30 -26.29
C ALA A 32 -19.45 2.36 -26.21
N VAL A 33 -18.89 2.24 -25.00
CA VAL A 33 -17.44 2.18 -24.79
C VAL A 33 -16.83 0.82 -25.20
N ARG A 34 -17.63 -0.27 -25.21
CA ARG A 34 -17.18 -1.59 -25.68
C ARG A 34 -17.05 -1.71 -27.19
N GLY A 35 -17.73 -0.88 -27.98
CA GLY A 35 -17.80 -0.99 -29.44
C GLY A 35 -16.59 -0.48 -30.22
N GLN A 36 -15.53 0.01 -29.57
CA GLN A 36 -14.37 0.63 -30.25
C GLN A 36 -13.10 -0.25 -30.30
N LEU A 37 -13.20 -1.55 -29.98
CA LEU A 37 -12.04 -2.45 -29.87
C LEU A 37 -12.07 -3.63 -30.86
N GLU A 38 -12.48 -3.40 -32.11
CA GLU A 38 -12.20 -4.34 -33.20
C GLU A 38 -11.83 -3.55 -34.47
N GLY A 39 -10.56 -3.63 -34.87
CA GLY A 39 -10.01 -2.99 -36.06
C GLY A 39 -8.61 -3.54 -36.38
N ASP A 40 -8.54 -4.27 -37.49
CA ASP A 40 -7.46 -5.15 -37.95
C ASP A 40 -6.08 -4.50 -38.18
N LEU A 41 -5.02 -5.28 -37.92
CA LEU A 41 -3.69 -5.09 -38.53
C LEU A 41 -3.13 -6.44 -39.02
N PRO A 42 -2.64 -6.55 -40.28
CA PRO A 42 -2.05 -7.77 -40.80
C PRO A 42 -0.53 -7.80 -40.55
N ILE A 43 -0.02 -8.89 -39.97
CA ILE A 43 1.44 -9.13 -39.86
C ILE A 43 1.85 -10.20 -40.87
N ARG A 44 2.73 -9.81 -41.80
CA ARG A 44 3.39 -10.65 -42.80
C ARG A 44 4.38 -11.63 -42.17
N LEU A 45 4.32 -12.90 -42.60
CA LEU A 45 5.36 -13.90 -42.42
C LEU A 45 6.58 -13.65 -43.34
N LYS A 46 7.79 -13.92 -42.83
CA LYS A 46 8.95 -14.26 -43.66
C LYS A 46 9.71 -15.45 -43.06
N GLU A 47 9.99 -16.42 -43.93
CA GLU A 47 10.74 -17.65 -43.69
C GLU A 47 12.27 -17.49 -43.96
N LYS A 48 13.03 -18.34 -43.23
CA LYS A 48 14.20 -19.17 -43.60
C LYS A 48 15.54 -18.59 -44.09
N ARG A 49 16.62 -19.04 -43.42
CA ARG A 49 17.83 -19.83 -43.85
C ARG A 49 18.87 -19.72 -42.71
N GLY A 50 19.74 -20.67 -42.32
CA GLY A 50 20.10 -22.02 -42.77
C GLY A 50 21.64 -22.21 -42.76
N ALA A 51 22.20 -22.77 -41.65
CA ALA A 51 23.48 -23.54 -41.44
C ALA A 51 24.85 -22.95 -41.88
N PRO A 52 26.05 -23.52 -41.52
CA PRO A 52 26.41 -24.71 -40.69
C PRO A 52 27.36 -24.38 -39.49
N ASP A 53 27.38 -25.11 -38.37
CA ASP A 53 28.03 -26.40 -38.03
C ASP A 53 29.56 -26.44 -38.21
N ASP A 54 30.30 -26.51 -37.10
CA ASP A 54 31.65 -27.11 -37.02
C ASP A 54 32.11 -27.37 -35.56
N SER A 55 32.29 -28.67 -35.28
CA SER A 55 33.31 -29.33 -34.43
C SER A 55 33.43 -29.06 -32.91
N LEU A 56 32.95 -30.05 -32.14
CA LEU A 56 33.70 -30.95 -31.25
C LEU A 56 34.84 -30.40 -30.37
N ALA A 57 34.62 -30.43 -29.04
CA ALA A 57 35.60 -30.93 -28.07
C ALA A 57 34.90 -31.40 -26.79
N GLU A 58 35.10 -32.67 -26.45
CA GLU A 58 34.67 -33.33 -25.21
C GLU A 58 35.47 -32.82 -23.99
N SER A 59 34.80 -32.57 -22.86
CA SER A 59 35.34 -32.96 -21.54
C SER A 59 34.31 -32.77 -20.41
N GLY A 60 34.10 -33.83 -19.62
CA GLY A 60 33.76 -33.73 -18.19
C GLY A 60 32.30 -33.46 -17.81
N SER A 61 31.45 -34.49 -17.91
CA SER A 61 30.07 -34.47 -17.41
C SER A 61 30.00 -34.43 -15.87
N VAL A 62 30.01 -33.23 -15.28
CA VAL A 62 29.46 -33.01 -13.93
C VAL A 62 27.94 -32.96 -14.09
N LYS A 63 27.21 -33.87 -13.42
CA LYS A 63 25.73 -33.88 -13.39
C LYS A 63 25.20 -32.56 -12.82
N LYS A 64 25.00 -31.56 -13.69
CA LYS A 64 24.22 -30.36 -13.39
C LYS A 64 22.81 -30.82 -13.05
N LYS A 65 22.50 -30.77 -11.76
CA LYS A 65 21.14 -30.85 -11.23
C LYS A 65 20.33 -29.81 -12.01
N GLN A 66 19.43 -30.26 -12.88
CA GLN A 66 18.54 -29.38 -13.63
C GLN A 66 17.83 -28.49 -12.61
N LYS A 67 18.22 -27.21 -12.60
CA LYS A 67 17.51 -26.16 -11.87
C LYS A 67 16.15 -26.14 -12.55
N ASN A 68 15.11 -26.65 -11.88
CA ASN A 68 13.73 -26.43 -12.33
C ASN A 68 13.59 -24.93 -12.53
N GLU A 69 13.54 -24.48 -13.78
CA GLU A 69 13.25 -23.09 -14.09
C GLU A 69 11.91 -22.78 -13.42
N GLU A 70 11.90 -21.76 -12.57
CA GLU A 70 10.66 -21.27 -12.01
C GLU A 70 9.71 -20.97 -13.17
N PRO A 71 8.46 -21.47 -13.11
CA PRO A 71 7.53 -21.31 -14.20
C PRO A 71 7.35 -19.83 -14.48
N LYS A 72 7.80 -19.39 -15.67
CA LYS A 72 7.60 -18.02 -16.13
C LYS A 72 6.11 -17.67 -16.00
N PRO A 73 5.78 -16.46 -15.51
CA PRO A 73 4.39 -16.06 -15.35
C PRO A 73 3.65 -16.24 -16.68
N LYS A 74 2.54 -16.97 -16.65
CA LYS A 74 1.76 -17.23 -17.86
C LYS A 74 1.29 -15.90 -18.44
N PRO A 75 1.41 -15.68 -19.77
CA PRO A 75 0.84 -14.52 -20.42
C PRO A 75 -0.64 -14.37 -20.07
N LEU A 76 -1.09 -13.12 -19.92
CA LEU A 76 -2.50 -12.82 -19.69
C LEU A 76 -3.34 -13.24 -20.90
N ASP A 77 -4.33 -14.09 -20.69
CA ASP A 77 -5.35 -14.39 -21.70
C ASP A 77 -6.37 -13.25 -21.74
N VAL A 78 -6.16 -12.33 -22.70
CA VAL A 78 -6.99 -11.13 -22.87
C VAL A 78 -8.44 -11.48 -23.19
N LYS A 79 -8.68 -12.51 -24.00
CA LYS A 79 -10.04 -12.90 -24.37
C LYS A 79 -10.80 -13.45 -23.17
N ALA A 80 -10.16 -14.29 -22.38
CA ALA A 80 -10.72 -14.79 -21.13
C ALA A 80 -10.97 -13.65 -20.13
N LEU A 81 -10.03 -12.70 -20.00
CA LEU A 81 -10.21 -11.53 -19.13
C LEU A 81 -11.44 -10.71 -19.51
N LEU A 82 -11.58 -10.32 -20.79
CA LEU A 82 -12.68 -9.48 -21.25
C LEU A 82 -14.05 -10.13 -21.03
N ALA A 83 -14.15 -11.44 -21.24
CA ALA A 83 -15.37 -12.20 -20.94
C ALA A 83 -15.67 -12.22 -19.43
N ASP A 84 -14.63 -12.32 -18.61
CA ASP A 84 -14.73 -12.41 -17.15
C ASP A 84 -14.93 -11.07 -16.43
N LEU A 85 -14.73 -9.91 -17.10
CA LEU A 85 -14.93 -8.59 -16.46
C LEU A 85 -16.36 -8.37 -15.91
N LYS A 86 -17.34 -9.09 -16.45
CA LYS A 86 -18.75 -9.04 -16.00
C LYS A 86 -19.03 -9.95 -14.80
N THR A 87 -18.12 -10.87 -14.48
CA THR A 87 -18.29 -11.80 -13.37
C THR A 87 -18.13 -11.05 -12.05
N ASP A 88 -19.20 -11.03 -11.25
CA ASP A 88 -19.16 -10.48 -9.91
C ASP A 88 -18.69 -11.55 -8.92
N TYR A 89 -17.44 -11.43 -8.49
CA TYR A 89 -16.84 -12.37 -7.56
C TYR A 89 -17.22 -12.10 -6.10
N SER A 90 -17.76 -10.91 -5.78
CA SER A 90 -18.19 -10.59 -4.41
C SER A 90 -19.37 -11.46 -3.95
N LYS A 91 -20.14 -11.99 -4.90
CA LYS A 91 -21.25 -12.92 -4.66
C LYS A 91 -20.77 -14.35 -4.37
N LYS A 92 -19.50 -14.66 -4.61
CA LYS A 92 -18.94 -15.97 -4.25
C LYS A 92 -18.76 -16.02 -2.75
N LYS A 93 -19.08 -17.18 -2.16
CA LYS A 93 -18.89 -17.41 -0.74
C LYS A 93 -17.40 -17.25 -0.42
N LEU A 94 -17.07 -16.22 0.37
CA LEU A 94 -15.72 -16.02 0.86
C LEU A 94 -15.30 -17.22 1.71
N GLU A 95 -14.02 -17.56 1.65
CA GLU A 95 -13.47 -18.54 2.58
C GLU A 95 -13.70 -18.07 4.02
N PRO A 96 -14.11 -18.97 4.93
CA PRO A 96 -14.27 -18.59 6.33
C PRO A 96 -12.93 -18.08 6.86
N MET A 97 -12.97 -16.95 7.57
CA MET A 97 -11.77 -16.45 8.27
C MET A 97 -11.20 -17.56 9.16
N PRO A 98 -9.86 -17.61 9.33
CA PRO A 98 -9.24 -18.53 10.28
C PRO A 98 -9.92 -18.45 11.65
N PRO A 99 -10.09 -19.58 12.35
CA PRO A 99 -10.71 -19.57 13.68
C PRO A 99 -9.89 -18.68 14.61
N ARG A 100 -10.57 -17.71 15.23
CA ARG A 100 -9.96 -16.84 16.22
C ARG A 100 -9.65 -17.62 17.50
N PRO A 101 -8.65 -17.19 18.29
CA PRO A 101 -8.39 -17.77 19.60
C PRO A 101 -9.65 -17.79 20.47
N PRO A 102 -9.81 -18.77 21.37
CA PRO A 102 -10.96 -18.82 22.27
C PRO A 102 -10.96 -17.64 23.24
N LYS A 103 -12.16 -17.17 23.60
CA LYS A 103 -12.34 -16.10 24.60
C LYS A 103 -11.63 -16.42 25.91
N GLN A 104 -10.76 -15.52 26.34
CA GLN A 104 -10.09 -15.60 27.63
C GLN A 104 -11.03 -15.11 28.75
N LYS A 105 -11.26 -15.96 29.76
CA LYS A 105 -12.10 -15.66 30.93
C LYS A 105 -11.23 -15.54 32.16
N TRP A 106 -11.45 -14.49 32.96
CA TRP A 106 -10.75 -14.32 34.23
C TRP A 106 -11.76 -14.35 35.38
N ARG A 107 -11.33 -14.85 36.54
CA ARG A 107 -12.18 -14.83 37.73
C ARG A 107 -12.19 -13.40 38.31
N PRO A 108 -13.36 -12.85 38.66
CA PRO A 108 -13.42 -11.56 39.32
C PRO A 108 -12.61 -11.56 40.63
N VAL A 109 -11.84 -10.50 40.84
CA VAL A 109 -11.07 -10.30 42.07
C VAL A 109 -11.71 -9.24 42.96
N LYS A 110 -11.71 -9.46 44.28
CA LYS A 110 -12.35 -8.53 45.24
C LYS A 110 -11.65 -7.17 45.29
N THR A 111 -10.32 -7.18 45.25
CA THR A 111 -9.48 -5.97 45.28
C THR A 111 -8.95 -5.70 43.89
N ALA A 112 -9.06 -4.44 43.45
CA ALA A 112 -8.62 -4.05 42.11
C ALA A 112 -7.13 -4.33 41.93
N ILE A 113 -6.79 -5.10 40.89
CA ILE A 113 -5.40 -5.30 40.47
C ILE A 113 -5.05 -4.17 39.52
N THR A 114 -4.38 -3.13 40.01
CA THR A 114 -3.94 -1.98 39.18
C THR A 114 -2.50 -2.10 38.71
N ASP A 115 -1.77 -3.10 39.21
CA ASP A 115 -0.39 -3.38 38.85
C ASP A 115 -0.34 -4.59 37.90
N ARG A 116 0.24 -4.39 36.72
CA ARG A 116 0.43 -5.41 35.69
C ARG A 116 1.20 -6.63 36.22
N ALA A 117 2.16 -6.44 37.13
CA ALA A 117 2.94 -7.53 37.71
C ALA A 117 2.10 -8.47 38.60
N LYS A 118 0.96 -7.98 39.10
CA LYS A 118 0.02 -8.74 39.93
C LYS A 118 -1.12 -9.36 39.13
N ALA A 119 -1.20 -9.11 37.82
CA ALA A 119 -2.23 -9.67 36.98
C ALA A 119 -2.11 -11.20 36.86
N PRO A 120 -3.21 -11.93 36.65
CA PRO A 120 -3.17 -13.38 36.48
C PRO A 120 -2.23 -13.83 35.36
N LYS A 121 -1.59 -14.98 35.53
CA LYS A 121 -0.71 -15.56 34.51
C LYS A 121 -1.46 -15.72 33.18
N GLY A 122 -0.88 -15.20 32.10
CA GLY A 122 -1.47 -15.22 30.75
C GLY A 122 -2.43 -14.06 30.45
N TRP A 123 -2.75 -13.21 31.43
CA TRP A 123 -3.56 -12.03 31.20
C TRP A 123 -2.85 -11.08 30.24
N ASN A 124 -3.56 -10.53 29.26
CA ASN A 124 -3.05 -9.56 28.29
C ASN A 124 -4.16 -8.53 27.97
N PRO A 125 -3.79 -7.26 27.69
CA PRO A 125 -4.77 -6.21 27.41
C PRO A 125 -5.24 -6.18 25.94
N SER A 126 -4.74 -7.09 25.09
CA SER A 126 -4.88 -7.03 23.64
C SER A 126 -6.13 -7.73 23.11
N GLU A 127 -6.82 -8.54 23.94
CA GLU A 127 -8.08 -9.22 23.62
C GLU A 127 -8.08 -9.91 22.22
N PRO A 128 -7.14 -10.85 21.98
CA PRO A 128 -6.85 -11.39 20.65
C PRO A 128 -7.99 -12.21 20.01
N ASP A 129 -9.04 -12.51 20.76
CA ASP A 129 -10.25 -13.18 20.27
C ASP A 129 -11.25 -12.22 19.59
N LEU A 130 -11.07 -10.91 19.75
CA LEU A 130 -11.94 -9.88 19.17
C LEU A 130 -11.38 -9.35 17.85
N ILE A 131 -12.29 -8.95 16.95
CA ILE A 131 -11.92 -8.13 15.79
C ILE A 131 -11.83 -6.69 16.27
N THR A 132 -10.77 -5.99 15.87
CA THR A 132 -10.54 -4.58 16.24
C THR A 132 -11.73 -3.70 15.86
N ASP A 133 -12.31 -3.91 14.67
CA ASP A 133 -13.42 -3.11 14.15
C ASP A 133 -14.80 -3.46 14.74
N ASP A 134 -14.92 -4.57 15.48
CA ASP A 134 -16.15 -4.99 16.14
C ASP A 134 -16.35 -4.23 17.45
N LEU A 135 -16.73 -2.96 17.30
CA LEU A 135 -16.80 -1.98 18.38
C LEU A 135 -17.76 -2.40 19.49
N GLU A 136 -18.87 -3.06 19.16
CA GLU A 136 -19.85 -3.52 20.15
C GLU A 136 -19.27 -4.64 21.04
N SER A 137 -18.57 -5.61 20.42
CA SER A 137 -17.86 -6.64 21.17
C SER A 137 -16.73 -6.06 22.01
N GLN A 138 -16.02 -5.05 21.51
CA GLN A 138 -14.96 -4.35 22.26
C GLN A 138 -15.53 -3.62 23.49
N ILE A 139 -16.61 -2.85 23.33
CA ILE A 139 -17.31 -2.16 24.42
C ILE A 139 -17.80 -3.17 25.47
N THR A 140 -18.39 -4.28 25.01
CA THR A 140 -18.86 -5.35 25.89
C THR A 140 -17.69 -5.96 26.67
N ARG A 141 -16.57 -6.24 26.01
CA ARG A 141 -15.36 -6.76 26.65
C ARG A 141 -14.79 -5.79 27.67
N CYS A 142 -14.70 -4.50 27.37
CA CYS A 142 -14.26 -3.51 28.36
C CYS A 142 -15.13 -3.56 29.62
N ARG A 143 -16.46 -3.58 29.48
CA ARG A 143 -17.39 -3.69 30.63
C ARG A 143 -17.19 -4.99 31.41
N GLU A 144 -16.93 -6.12 30.74
CA GLU A 144 -16.60 -7.39 31.40
C GLU A 144 -15.29 -7.29 32.19
N ARG A 145 -14.23 -6.74 31.60
CA ARG A 145 -12.92 -6.62 32.23
C ARG A 145 -12.91 -5.67 33.43
N ILE A 146 -13.67 -4.58 33.36
CA ILE A 146 -13.89 -3.69 34.50
C ILE A 146 -14.53 -4.46 35.66
N LYS A 147 -15.54 -5.29 35.39
CA LYS A 147 -16.18 -6.15 36.41
C LYS A 147 -15.25 -7.24 36.96
N GLU A 148 -14.34 -7.77 36.14
CA GLU A 148 -13.32 -8.72 36.59
C GLU A 148 -12.29 -8.07 37.53
N ASN A 149 -12.24 -6.73 37.57
CA ASN A 149 -11.44 -5.93 38.50
C ASN A 149 -9.91 -6.13 38.33
N ILE A 150 -9.50 -6.52 37.12
CA ILE A 150 -8.10 -6.64 36.70
C ILE A 150 -7.78 -5.51 35.73
N MET A 151 -6.90 -4.61 36.15
CA MET A 151 -6.53 -3.37 35.45
C MET A 151 -7.75 -2.53 35.01
N PRO A 152 -8.73 -2.26 35.89
CA PRO A 152 -9.99 -1.61 35.50
C PRO A 152 -9.77 -0.27 34.80
N HIS A 153 -8.83 0.55 35.29
CA HIS A 153 -8.47 1.86 34.70
C HIS A 153 -8.07 1.79 33.21
N VAL A 154 -7.40 0.72 32.77
CA VAL A 154 -7.03 0.55 31.34
C VAL A 154 -8.28 0.37 30.49
N TYR A 155 -9.25 -0.41 30.98
CA TYR A 155 -10.48 -0.67 30.24
C TYR A 155 -11.51 0.45 30.38
N GLU A 156 -11.47 1.23 31.45
CA GLU A 156 -12.25 2.46 31.59
C GLU A 156 -11.84 3.47 30.53
N HIS A 157 -10.52 3.71 30.34
CA HIS A 157 -10.03 4.58 29.27
C HIS A 157 -10.41 4.07 27.88
N LYS A 158 -10.17 2.78 27.59
CA LYS A 158 -10.58 2.17 26.31
C LYS A 158 -12.09 2.26 26.08
N LEU A 159 -12.88 2.08 27.13
CA LEU A 159 -14.34 2.18 27.05
C LEU A 159 -14.76 3.61 26.68
N GLU A 160 -14.13 4.63 27.26
CA GLU A 160 -14.38 6.02 26.90
C GLU A 160 -14.08 6.26 25.41
N GLU A 161 -12.90 5.86 24.93
CA GLU A 161 -12.50 5.97 23.52
C GLU A 161 -13.50 5.25 22.59
N PHE A 162 -13.89 4.01 22.91
CA PHE A 162 -14.83 3.25 22.10
C PHE A 162 -16.24 3.84 22.11
N LEU A 163 -16.69 4.44 23.22
CA LEU A 163 -17.99 5.11 23.28
C LEU A 163 -17.99 6.41 22.48
N GLU A 164 -16.89 7.16 22.47
CA GLU A 164 -16.73 8.33 21.59
C GLU A 164 -16.71 7.92 20.12
N GLU A 165 -15.96 6.87 19.80
CA GLU A 165 -15.94 6.31 18.45
C GLU A 165 -17.34 5.86 18.02
N GLN A 166 -18.08 5.16 18.89
CA GLN A 166 -19.45 4.70 18.61
C GLN A 166 -20.37 5.87 18.27
N LYS A 167 -20.34 6.94 19.07
CA LYS A 167 -21.11 8.16 18.77
C LYS A 167 -20.73 8.77 17.42
N GLY A 168 -19.44 8.74 17.07
CA GLY A 168 -18.95 9.16 15.75
C GLY A 168 -19.49 8.30 14.62
N ARG A 169 -19.43 6.96 14.76
CA ARG A 169 -19.96 6.00 13.78
C ARG A 169 -21.47 6.18 13.59
N ASP A 170 -22.22 6.27 14.68
CA ASP A 170 -23.68 6.43 14.67
C ASP A 170 -24.10 7.73 13.98
N LYS A 171 -23.39 8.83 14.24
CA LYS A 171 -23.63 10.11 13.56
C LYS A 171 -23.44 10.02 12.06
N MET A 172 -22.42 9.30 11.59
CA MET A 172 -22.16 9.13 10.16
C MET A 172 -23.15 8.17 9.50
N LEU A 173 -23.49 7.05 10.16
CA LEU A 173 -24.52 6.12 9.71
C LEU A 173 -25.91 6.79 9.62
N ALA A 174 -26.19 7.73 10.53
CA ALA A 174 -27.41 8.54 10.48
C ALA A 174 -27.44 9.50 9.28
N VAL A 175 -26.30 9.90 8.72
CA VAL A 175 -26.26 10.74 7.51
C VAL A 175 -26.42 9.89 6.24
N GLU A 176 -25.81 8.71 6.20
CA GLU A 176 -25.84 7.78 5.06
C GLU A 176 -26.77 6.58 5.35
N HIS A 177 -28.07 6.86 5.49
CA HIS A 177 -29.08 5.87 5.88
C HIS A 177 -29.09 4.61 5.00
N GLY A 178 -29.15 3.44 5.63
CA GLY A 178 -29.31 2.15 4.95
C GLY A 178 -28.01 1.55 4.40
N LEU A 179 -26.88 2.22 4.58
CA LEU A 179 -25.56 1.71 4.20
C LEU A 179 -24.85 1.05 5.39
N ASN A 180 -23.95 0.11 5.09
CA ASN A 180 -23.11 -0.50 6.11
C ASN A 180 -21.90 0.39 6.46
N TRP A 181 -21.31 0.14 7.63
CA TRP A 181 -20.22 0.97 8.15
C TRP A 181 -19.01 1.10 7.20
N PRO A 182 -18.47 0.03 6.59
CA PRO A 182 -17.37 0.17 5.62
C PRO A 182 -17.70 1.09 4.44
N VAL A 183 -18.92 1.01 3.90
CA VAL A 183 -19.35 1.92 2.82
C VAL A 183 -19.41 3.36 3.31
N VAL A 184 -19.93 3.61 4.52
CA VAL A 184 -20.00 4.96 5.10
C VAL A 184 -18.61 5.56 5.32
N GLN A 185 -17.66 4.78 5.87
CA GLN A 185 -16.26 5.20 6.00
C GLN A 185 -15.66 5.56 4.63
N ARG A 186 -15.88 4.71 3.63
CA ARG A 186 -15.36 4.93 2.29
C ARG A 186 -15.96 6.18 1.64
N LEU A 187 -17.25 6.43 1.84
CA LEU A 187 -17.92 7.63 1.35
C LEU A 187 -17.36 8.91 1.98
N GLU A 188 -16.97 8.90 3.25
CA GLU A 188 -16.26 10.04 3.87
C GLU A 188 -14.95 10.33 3.13
N ASN A 189 -14.13 9.29 2.91
CA ASN A 189 -12.87 9.43 2.20
C ASN A 189 -13.06 9.92 0.76
N LEU A 190 -14.02 9.36 0.01
CA LEU A 190 -14.31 9.77 -1.36
C LEU A 190 -14.76 11.24 -1.44
N LYS A 191 -15.47 11.76 -0.42
CA LYS A 191 -15.80 13.20 -0.34
C LYS A 191 -14.55 14.05 -0.15
N SER A 192 -13.65 13.67 0.75
CA SER A 192 -12.37 14.38 0.93
C SER A 192 -11.51 14.34 -0.33
N ILE A 193 -11.49 13.22 -1.05
CA ILE A 193 -10.78 13.10 -2.32
C ILE A 193 -11.43 13.99 -3.38
N MET A 194 -12.76 14.04 -3.46
CA MET A 194 -13.48 14.94 -4.36
C MET A 194 -13.13 16.40 -4.10
N GLU A 195 -13.12 16.83 -2.83
CA GLU A 195 -12.74 18.18 -2.43
C GLU A 195 -11.30 18.50 -2.85
N TRP A 196 -10.37 17.57 -2.62
CA TRP A 196 -8.98 17.69 -3.06
C TRP A 196 -8.86 17.82 -4.58
N THR A 197 -9.58 16.99 -5.34
CA THR A 197 -9.57 17.01 -6.80
C THR A 197 -10.11 18.33 -7.34
N GLN A 198 -11.13 18.91 -6.69
CA GLN A 198 -11.73 20.19 -7.06
C GLN A 198 -10.97 21.42 -6.55
N SER A 199 -9.95 21.22 -5.70
CA SER A 199 -9.18 22.33 -5.14
C SER A 199 -8.48 23.16 -6.21
N ASN A 200 -8.27 24.46 -5.94
CA ASN A 200 -7.56 25.36 -6.85
C ASN A 200 -6.12 24.93 -7.17
N ALA A 201 -5.51 24.13 -6.31
CA ALA A 201 -4.15 23.62 -6.50
C ALA A 201 -4.09 22.48 -7.53
N ILE A 202 -5.12 21.63 -7.57
CA ILE A 202 -5.14 20.43 -8.42
C ILE A 202 -6.00 20.62 -9.67
N LYS A 203 -7.16 21.28 -9.56
CA LYS A 203 -8.10 21.57 -10.66
C LYS A 203 -8.38 20.35 -11.56
N ASP A 204 -8.60 19.20 -10.94
CA ASP A 204 -8.77 17.89 -11.60
C ASP A 204 -7.72 17.59 -12.67
N LYS A 205 -6.45 17.93 -12.42
CA LYS A 205 -5.30 17.65 -13.29
C LYS A 205 -5.25 16.21 -13.82
N TYR A 206 -5.83 15.26 -13.09
CA TYR A 206 -5.81 13.84 -13.40
C TYR A 206 -7.15 13.32 -13.98
N ASN A 207 -8.13 14.19 -14.25
CA ASN A 207 -9.49 13.88 -14.74
C ASN A 207 -10.21 12.73 -13.99
N ILE A 208 -10.01 12.64 -12.67
CA ILE A 208 -10.58 11.56 -11.84
C ILE A 208 -11.89 11.96 -11.17
N ALA A 209 -12.29 13.24 -11.21
CA ALA A 209 -13.50 13.71 -10.53
C ALA A 209 -14.76 12.92 -10.97
N SER A 210 -14.90 12.66 -12.27
CA SER A 210 -16.03 11.89 -12.81
C SER A 210 -16.10 10.47 -12.26
N ASN A 211 -14.96 9.79 -12.09
CA ASN A 211 -14.88 8.47 -11.47
C ASN A 211 -15.33 8.53 -10.01
N ILE A 212 -14.76 9.44 -9.22
CA ILE A 212 -15.07 9.57 -7.79
C ILE A 212 -16.56 9.84 -7.59
N GLN A 213 -17.14 10.73 -8.40
CA GLN A 213 -18.57 11.04 -8.35
C GLN A 213 -19.43 9.80 -8.60
N ASN A 214 -19.09 9.02 -9.62
CA ASN A 214 -19.89 7.84 -9.98
C ASN A 214 -19.67 6.66 -9.01
N VAL A 215 -18.49 6.54 -8.41
CA VAL A 215 -18.26 5.59 -7.30
C VAL A 215 -19.12 5.95 -6.09
N ILE A 216 -19.19 7.23 -5.70
CA ILE A 216 -20.08 7.71 -4.63
C ILE A 216 -21.54 7.36 -4.92
N LEU A 217 -21.99 7.58 -6.16
CA LEU A 217 -23.35 7.22 -6.58
C LEU A 217 -23.60 5.72 -6.57
N ALA A 218 -22.63 4.90 -7.00
CA ALA A 218 -22.74 3.45 -7.00
C ALA A 218 -22.89 2.89 -5.58
N TYR A 219 -22.13 3.41 -4.61
CA TYR A 219 -22.29 3.03 -3.20
C TYR A 219 -23.65 3.45 -2.64
N ARG A 220 -24.05 4.71 -2.87
CA ARG A 220 -25.33 5.24 -2.34
C ARG A 220 -26.56 4.58 -2.94
N SER A 221 -26.47 4.10 -4.17
CA SER A 221 -27.55 3.34 -4.83
C SER A 221 -27.56 1.87 -4.45
N GLY A 222 -26.53 1.37 -3.77
CA GLY A 222 -26.37 -0.05 -3.45
C GLY A 222 -25.92 -0.92 -4.64
N VAL A 223 -25.65 -0.31 -5.81
CA VAL A 223 -25.08 -1.00 -6.98
C VAL A 223 -23.68 -1.52 -6.67
N LEU A 224 -22.91 -0.75 -5.89
CA LEU A 224 -21.62 -1.15 -5.35
C LEU A 224 -21.75 -1.33 -3.84
N ASN A 225 -21.12 -2.37 -3.32
CA ASN A 225 -20.96 -2.59 -1.88
C ASN A 225 -19.48 -2.82 -1.56
N TRP A 226 -19.08 -2.52 -0.33
CA TRP A 226 -17.72 -2.79 0.11
C TRP A 226 -17.50 -4.29 0.31
N CYS A 227 -16.49 -4.85 -0.36
CA CYS A 227 -16.11 -6.25 -0.25
C CYS A 227 -14.60 -6.35 -0.11
N HIS A 228 -14.14 -6.79 1.06
CA HIS A 228 -12.71 -6.84 1.38
C HIS A 228 -11.93 -7.71 0.37
N GLY A 229 -10.84 -7.17 -0.18
CA GLY A 229 -10.00 -7.85 -1.17
C GLY A 229 -10.49 -7.78 -2.61
N PHE A 230 -11.61 -7.08 -2.88
CA PHE A 230 -12.15 -6.89 -4.22
C PHE A 230 -11.99 -5.45 -4.68
N VAL A 231 -11.72 -5.31 -5.97
CA VAL A 231 -11.61 -4.02 -6.65
C VAL A 231 -12.63 -3.87 -7.76
N THR A 232 -12.90 -2.62 -8.13
CA THR A 232 -13.54 -2.28 -9.40
C THR A 232 -12.68 -1.26 -10.16
N TYR A 233 -12.56 -1.44 -11.47
CA TYR A 233 -11.83 -0.53 -12.35
C TYR A 233 -12.79 0.49 -12.95
N TRP A 234 -12.36 1.74 -13.04
CA TRP A 234 -13.16 2.85 -13.54
C TRP A 234 -12.35 3.71 -14.51
N HIS A 235 -13.01 4.20 -15.55
CA HIS A 235 -12.40 5.14 -16.48
C HIS A 235 -13.44 6.15 -17.00
N ASN A 236 -13.13 7.44 -16.90
CA ASN A 236 -13.97 8.56 -17.34
C ASN A 236 -15.45 8.45 -16.88
N GLY A 237 -15.64 8.04 -15.62
CA GLY A 237 -16.93 7.85 -14.97
C GLY A 237 -17.61 6.51 -15.27
N ALA A 238 -17.06 5.65 -16.11
CA ALA A 238 -17.64 4.35 -16.41
C ALA A 238 -16.97 3.23 -15.59
N GLN A 239 -17.78 2.33 -15.03
CA GLN A 239 -17.28 1.12 -14.37
C GLN A 239 -16.92 0.08 -15.44
N LEU A 240 -15.66 -0.38 -15.42
CA LEU A 240 -15.11 -1.30 -16.42
C LEU A 240 -15.32 -2.78 -16.04
N CYS A 241 -15.44 -3.09 -14.75
CA CYS A 241 -15.64 -4.45 -14.27
C CYS A 241 -16.55 -4.52 -13.03
N ALA A 242 -17.20 -5.67 -12.86
CA ALA A 242 -17.81 -6.03 -11.59
C ALA A 242 -16.73 -6.28 -10.50
N PRO A 243 -17.09 -6.28 -9.20
CA PRO A 243 -16.14 -6.54 -8.11
C PRO A 243 -15.34 -7.84 -8.34
N ARG A 244 -14.01 -7.74 -8.36
CA ARG A 244 -13.09 -8.86 -8.63
C ARG A 244 -11.79 -8.76 -7.82
N PRO A 245 -11.06 -9.86 -7.57
CA PRO A 245 -9.75 -9.80 -6.93
C PRO A 245 -8.77 -8.97 -7.77
N PHE A 246 -7.95 -8.15 -7.11
CA PHE A 246 -6.95 -7.33 -7.80
C PHE A 246 -5.82 -8.21 -8.36
N LYS A 247 -5.43 -7.96 -9.61
CA LYS A 247 -4.23 -8.53 -10.22
C LYS A 247 -3.50 -7.47 -11.04
N TRP A 248 -2.18 -7.40 -10.87
CA TRP A 248 -1.34 -6.40 -11.55
C TRP A 248 -1.42 -6.49 -13.07
N ASN A 249 -1.33 -7.68 -13.64
CA ASN A 249 -1.40 -7.87 -15.09
C ASN A 249 -2.76 -7.46 -15.67
N GLU A 250 -3.88 -7.71 -14.96
CA GLU A 250 -5.21 -7.26 -15.36
C GLU A 250 -5.31 -5.72 -15.31
N PHE A 251 -4.86 -5.11 -14.20
CA PHE A 251 -4.81 -3.65 -14.05
C PHE A 251 -3.98 -3.00 -15.17
N GLN A 252 -2.75 -3.47 -15.37
CA GLN A 252 -1.84 -2.94 -16.39
C GLN A 252 -2.46 -3.03 -17.80
N HIS A 253 -3.06 -4.17 -18.13
CA HIS A 253 -3.74 -4.37 -19.40
C HIS A 253 -4.90 -3.40 -19.60
N LEU A 254 -5.80 -3.29 -18.62
CA LEU A 254 -6.94 -2.38 -18.70
C LEU A 254 -6.48 -0.93 -18.76
N TYR A 255 -5.53 -0.54 -17.93
CA TYR A 255 -5.00 0.81 -17.95
C TYR A 255 -4.43 1.18 -19.32
N ASP A 256 -3.66 0.29 -19.95
CA ASP A 256 -3.08 0.54 -21.27
C ASP A 256 -4.13 0.53 -22.38
N ALA A 257 -5.10 -0.39 -22.33
CA ALA A 257 -6.19 -0.48 -23.30
C ALA A 257 -7.07 0.77 -23.31
N TYR A 258 -7.30 1.37 -22.13
CA TYR A 258 -8.09 2.58 -21.97
C TYR A 258 -7.26 3.87 -22.04
N LYS A 259 -5.97 3.80 -22.44
CA LYS A 259 -5.06 4.95 -22.51
C LYS A 259 -5.03 5.75 -21.21
N GLY A 260 -5.03 5.05 -20.08
CA GLY A 260 -4.98 5.66 -18.74
C GLY A 260 -3.70 6.46 -18.49
N ASN A 261 -2.69 6.32 -19.36
CA ASN A 261 -1.34 6.90 -19.28
C ASN A 261 -1.31 8.42 -19.16
N GLU A 262 -2.43 9.11 -19.39
CA GLU A 262 -2.51 10.56 -19.25
C GLU A 262 -3.44 10.97 -18.10
N THR A 263 -4.67 10.46 -18.03
CA THR A 263 -5.66 10.83 -16.99
C THR A 263 -6.82 9.82 -16.93
N GLY A 264 -7.70 9.97 -15.93
CA GLY A 264 -9.06 9.42 -16.00
C GLY A 264 -9.24 7.98 -15.55
N PHE A 265 -8.19 7.28 -15.10
CA PHE A 265 -8.30 5.91 -14.56
C PHE A 265 -8.38 5.88 -13.03
N TRP A 266 -9.14 4.94 -12.48
CA TRP A 266 -9.34 4.77 -11.04
C TRP A 266 -9.54 3.30 -10.66
N VAL A 267 -8.92 2.88 -9.56
CA VAL A 267 -9.10 1.56 -8.93
C VAL A 267 -9.79 1.78 -7.59
N GLU A 268 -11.04 1.37 -7.49
CA GLU A 268 -11.80 1.42 -6.24
C GLU A 268 -11.62 0.11 -5.48
N GLY A 269 -11.39 0.17 -4.16
CA GLY A 269 -11.29 -1.00 -3.28
C GLY A 269 -9.87 -1.56 -3.11
N ILE A 270 -8.85 -0.91 -3.67
CA ILE A 270 -7.46 -1.36 -3.46
C ILE A 270 -6.98 -1.10 -2.02
N ASP A 271 -7.49 -0.04 -1.41
CA ASP A 271 -7.22 0.31 -0.03
C ASP A 271 -8.38 -0.15 0.87
N GLY A 272 -8.21 -0.05 2.19
CA GLY A 272 -9.31 -0.26 3.13
C GLY A 272 -10.46 0.73 2.96
N PRO A 273 -11.61 0.50 3.63
CA PRO A 273 -12.74 1.43 3.59
C PRO A 273 -12.40 2.75 4.29
N GLY A 274 -11.62 2.67 5.37
CA GLY A 274 -11.11 3.81 6.13
C GLY A 274 -9.84 4.40 5.53
N PRO A 275 -9.40 5.57 6.04
CA PRO A 275 -8.12 6.15 5.65
C PRO A 275 -6.98 5.22 6.07
N SER A 276 -5.96 5.12 5.23
CA SER A 276 -4.77 4.33 5.57
C SER A 276 -3.91 5.08 6.59
N SER A 277 -3.14 4.34 7.38
CA SER A 277 -2.23 4.89 8.36
C SER A 277 -0.89 5.28 7.72
N GLN A 278 -0.43 6.48 8.05
CA GLN A 278 0.92 6.96 7.78
C GLN A 278 1.46 7.58 9.06
N GLN A 279 2.02 6.75 9.95
CA GLN A 279 2.41 7.23 11.28
C GLN A 279 3.59 8.21 11.26
N ALA A 280 4.33 8.34 10.14
CA ALA A 280 5.31 9.39 9.98
C ALA A 280 4.74 10.65 9.32
N VAL A 281 4.79 11.77 10.05
CA VAL A 281 4.77 13.12 9.47
C VAL A 281 6.21 13.45 9.04
N ILE A 282 6.51 13.41 7.75
CA ILE A 282 7.80 13.91 7.26
C ILE A 282 7.70 15.44 7.09
N GLU A 283 7.91 16.15 8.18
CA GLU A 283 8.42 17.52 8.13
C GLU A 283 9.84 17.49 8.70
N CYS A 284 10.86 17.90 7.93
CA CYS A 284 12.17 18.11 8.56
C CYS A 284 12.92 19.34 8.03
N GLY A 285 13.52 20.09 8.95
CA GLY A 285 14.61 21.04 8.71
C GLY A 285 15.98 20.36 8.58
N THR A 286 17.04 21.18 8.59
CA THR A 286 18.44 20.93 8.19
C THR A 286 19.28 20.08 9.16
N GLY A 287 18.76 18.96 9.67
CA GLY A 287 19.49 18.08 10.59
C GLY A 287 19.77 16.69 10.03
N SER A 288 21.05 16.30 9.96
CA SER A 288 21.55 14.94 9.74
C SER A 288 21.16 14.05 10.95
N ARG A 289 20.03 13.34 10.87
CA ARG A 289 19.56 12.54 12.03
C ARG A 289 20.29 11.20 12.08
N LYS A 290 20.86 10.89 13.25
CA LYS A 290 21.76 9.75 13.53
C LYS A 290 21.06 8.40 13.82
N TRP A 291 19.72 8.42 13.94
CA TRP A 291 18.92 7.27 14.40
C TRP A 291 17.89 6.77 13.38
N ALA A 292 17.79 7.38 12.20
CA ALA A 292 16.96 6.85 11.14
C ALA A 292 17.76 5.76 10.42
N ALA A 293 17.23 4.54 10.35
CA ALA A 293 17.77 3.55 9.43
C ALA A 293 17.42 4.01 8.00
N GLU A 294 18.43 4.15 7.16
CA GLU A 294 18.26 4.46 5.76
C GLU A 294 18.62 3.23 4.93
N THR A 295 17.86 2.99 3.86
CA THR A 295 18.06 1.86 2.95
C THR A 295 17.95 2.34 1.51
N SER A 296 18.78 1.77 0.63
CA SER A 296 18.70 2.00 -0.81
C SER A 296 17.75 0.99 -1.42
N ILE A 297 16.69 1.47 -2.05
CA ILE A 297 15.73 0.63 -2.78
C ILE A 297 15.75 1.05 -4.24
N ALA A 298 15.90 0.06 -5.11
CA ALA A 298 15.87 0.23 -6.56
C ALA A 298 14.41 0.29 -7.02
N LEU A 299 14.07 1.34 -7.77
CA LEU A 299 12.74 1.53 -8.35
C LEU A 299 12.83 1.56 -9.88
N ARG A 300 11.76 1.12 -10.55
CA ARG A 300 11.58 1.33 -11.99
C ARG A 300 10.12 1.45 -12.39
N ILE A 301 9.88 1.96 -13.59
CA ILE A 301 8.53 2.08 -14.16
C ILE A 301 8.17 0.76 -14.86
N PRO A 302 7.09 0.06 -14.45
CA PRO A 302 6.69 -1.18 -15.10
C PRO A 302 6.21 -0.95 -16.54
N MET A 303 6.86 -1.61 -17.49
CA MET A 303 6.44 -1.60 -18.89
C MET A 303 5.72 -2.89 -19.28
N THR A 304 4.72 -2.77 -20.14
CA THR A 304 3.97 -3.88 -20.74
C THR A 304 4.30 -4.03 -22.23
N GLY A 305 3.92 -5.16 -22.81
CA GLY A 305 3.93 -5.36 -24.26
C GLY A 305 5.32 -5.52 -24.87
N GLY A 306 6.31 -6.03 -24.11
CA GLY A 306 7.66 -6.30 -24.63
C GLY A 306 8.48 -5.05 -24.93
N LYS A 307 8.01 -3.87 -24.53
CA LYS A 307 8.80 -2.63 -24.59
C LYS A 307 10.04 -2.78 -23.71
N THR A 308 11.15 -2.19 -24.16
CA THR A 308 12.39 -2.16 -23.37
C THR A 308 12.10 -1.62 -21.97
N GLN A 309 12.37 -2.45 -20.97
CA GLN A 309 12.17 -2.05 -19.58
C GLN A 309 13.16 -0.93 -19.24
N PRO A 310 12.71 0.11 -18.54
CA PRO A 310 13.60 1.13 -18.06
C PRO A 310 14.63 0.54 -17.09
N GLY A 311 15.86 1.03 -17.19
CA GLY A 311 16.86 0.81 -16.16
C GLY A 311 16.35 1.27 -14.79
N PRO A 312 16.59 0.52 -13.72
CA PRO A 312 16.17 0.95 -12.40
C PRO A 312 17.03 2.09 -11.88
N PHE A 313 16.51 2.79 -10.87
CA PHE A 313 17.24 3.82 -10.14
C PHE A 313 17.12 3.61 -8.64
N GLU A 314 18.24 3.70 -7.94
CA GLU A 314 18.28 3.54 -6.49
C GLU A 314 18.01 4.87 -5.79
N PHE A 315 17.02 4.86 -4.91
CA PHE A 315 16.73 5.96 -4.01
C PHE A 315 17.01 5.56 -2.58
N GLN A 316 17.46 6.53 -1.77
CA GLN A 316 17.53 6.38 -0.32
C GLN A 316 16.15 6.62 0.30
N PHE A 317 15.75 5.69 1.15
CA PHE A 317 14.52 5.70 1.93
C PHE A 317 14.82 5.63 3.41
N LYS A 318 13.99 6.28 4.22
CA LYS A 318 13.93 6.00 5.65
C LYS A 318 13.08 4.76 5.86
N ASP A 319 13.57 3.86 6.72
CA ASP A 319 12.78 2.75 7.21
C ASP A 319 11.73 3.27 8.20
N ASP A 320 10.46 3.11 7.84
CA ASP A 320 9.32 3.47 8.69
C ASP A 320 8.35 2.30 8.81
N THR A 321 8.31 1.73 10.01
CA THR A 321 7.40 0.62 10.36
C THR A 321 5.94 1.02 10.47
N GLY A 322 5.63 2.32 10.52
CA GLY A 322 4.28 2.84 10.70
C GLY A 322 3.62 3.37 9.41
N ALA A 323 4.28 3.26 8.26
CA ALA A 323 3.75 3.68 6.97
C ALA A 323 3.11 2.51 6.20
N ASP A 324 1.86 2.67 5.76
CA ASP A 324 1.16 1.69 4.92
C ASP A 324 1.58 1.71 3.44
N TYR A 325 2.35 2.72 3.01
CA TYR A 325 2.76 2.91 1.60
C TYR A 325 4.17 3.44 1.53
N MET A 326 4.85 3.07 0.45
CA MET A 326 6.07 3.75 0.04
C MET A 326 5.71 5.18 -0.39
N VAL A 327 6.53 6.16 0.01
CA VAL A 327 6.31 7.58 -0.29
C VAL A 327 7.46 8.14 -1.12
N LEU A 328 7.13 8.74 -2.26
CA LEU A 328 8.02 9.44 -3.19
C LEU A 328 7.55 10.86 -3.47
N TYR A 329 8.36 11.61 -4.20
CA TYR A 329 8.01 12.93 -4.72
C TYR A 329 7.89 12.95 -6.25
N ASP A 330 7.17 13.92 -6.81
CA ASP A 330 7.05 14.11 -8.26
C ASP A 330 8.42 14.19 -8.97
N GLU A 331 9.41 14.82 -8.32
CA GLU A 331 10.79 14.86 -8.84
C GLU A 331 11.43 13.47 -8.95
N ASP A 332 11.13 12.54 -8.04
CA ASP A 332 11.65 11.17 -8.10
C ASP A 332 11.06 10.42 -9.29
N VAL A 333 9.76 10.60 -9.54
CA VAL A 333 9.08 10.05 -10.72
C VAL A 333 9.68 10.63 -11.99
N ASN A 334 9.94 11.94 -12.03
CA ASN A 334 10.61 12.57 -13.16
C ASN A 334 12.04 12.09 -13.31
N ARG A 335 12.79 11.87 -12.22
CA ARG A 335 14.14 11.33 -12.26
C ARG A 335 14.15 9.91 -12.80
N LEU A 336 13.20 9.07 -12.40
CA LEU A 336 13.00 7.77 -13.02
C LEU A 336 12.80 7.92 -14.52
N ARG A 337 11.94 8.82 -14.98
CA ARG A 337 11.72 9.07 -16.42
C ARG A 337 12.95 9.61 -17.15
N THR A 338 13.73 10.49 -16.52
CA THR A 338 14.84 11.24 -17.14
C THR A 338 16.18 10.50 -17.09
N ASN A 339 16.50 9.75 -16.02
CA ASN A 339 17.70 8.90 -15.99
C ASN A 339 17.70 7.87 -17.12
N LEU A 340 16.52 7.60 -17.68
CA LEU A 340 16.33 6.73 -18.82
C LEU A 340 16.41 7.44 -20.19
N GLN A 341 16.41 8.78 -20.20
CA GLN A 341 16.57 9.60 -21.41
C GLN A 341 18.02 9.69 -21.88
N ALA A 342 18.99 9.13 -21.15
CA ALA A 342 20.37 9.00 -21.63
C ALA A 342 20.49 8.28 -22.99
N ASN A 343 19.42 7.59 -23.42
CA ASN A 343 19.29 6.92 -24.72
C ASN A 343 18.28 7.59 -25.69
N GLY A 344 17.81 8.82 -25.41
CA GLY A 344 16.88 9.55 -26.29
C GLY A 344 15.41 9.10 -26.25
N VAL A 345 15.02 8.25 -25.29
CA VAL A 345 13.65 7.72 -25.14
C VAL A 345 12.97 8.35 -23.93
N SER A 346 11.83 9.02 -24.13
CA SER A 346 10.99 9.53 -23.05
C SER A 346 10.01 8.45 -22.59
N TYR A 347 10.12 8.04 -21.32
CA TYR A 347 9.24 7.02 -20.75
C TYR A 347 7.92 7.62 -20.28
N PRO A 348 6.81 6.87 -20.38
CA PRO A 348 5.51 7.32 -19.90
C PRO A 348 5.56 7.55 -18.38
N LEU A 349 4.59 8.32 -17.88
CA LEU A 349 4.36 8.38 -16.45
C LEU A 349 3.96 6.99 -15.92
N PRO A 350 4.36 6.60 -14.70
CA PRO A 350 3.92 5.35 -14.10
C PRO A 350 2.39 5.35 -13.95
N ARG A 351 1.76 4.18 -14.07
CA ARG A 351 0.30 4.07 -14.10
C ARG A 351 -0.32 4.62 -12.82
N ILE A 352 -1.41 5.37 -12.95
CA ILE A 352 -2.17 5.89 -11.80
C ILE A 352 -3.16 4.82 -11.34
N LEU A 353 -3.15 4.52 -10.04
CA LEU A 353 -4.18 3.68 -9.43
C LEU A 353 -5.34 4.54 -8.94
N GLY A 354 -5.05 5.74 -8.45
CA GLY A 354 -6.06 6.66 -7.95
C GLY A 354 -5.48 7.62 -6.93
N VAL A 355 -6.29 7.98 -5.96
CA VAL A 355 -5.95 8.84 -4.83
C VAL A 355 -6.48 8.16 -3.58
N LEU A 356 -5.69 8.22 -2.52
CA LEU A 356 -6.08 7.72 -1.21
C LEU A 356 -6.06 8.84 -0.18
N VAL A 357 -6.76 8.65 0.93
CA VAL A 357 -6.66 9.51 2.10
C VAL A 357 -5.81 8.79 3.13
N VAL A 358 -4.71 9.41 3.54
CA VAL A 358 -3.91 8.92 4.67
C VAL A 358 -4.19 9.75 5.91
N THR A 359 -4.16 9.10 7.06
CA THR A 359 -4.05 9.75 8.36
C THR A 359 -2.56 9.84 8.73
N LEU A 360 -2.05 11.04 8.88
CA LEU A 360 -0.68 11.31 9.28
C LEU A 360 -0.51 11.10 10.80
N GLY A 361 0.74 11.02 11.27
CA GLY A 361 1.05 10.82 12.70
C GLY A 361 0.54 11.91 13.66
N ASP A 362 0.18 13.10 13.15
CA ASP A 362 -0.47 14.17 13.92
C ASP A 362 -2.02 14.06 13.93
N GLY A 363 -2.57 13.00 13.33
CA GLY A 363 -4.00 12.78 13.16
C GLY A 363 -4.63 13.51 11.98
N SER A 364 -3.87 14.35 11.25
CA SER A 364 -4.40 15.05 10.09
C SER A 364 -4.63 14.10 8.91
N LYS A 365 -5.70 14.34 8.13
CA LYS A 365 -6.00 13.57 6.93
C LYS A 365 -5.46 14.28 5.69
N LYS A 366 -4.83 13.54 4.77
CA LYS A 366 -4.28 14.10 3.52
C LYS A 366 -4.57 13.19 2.34
N ALA A 367 -5.12 13.78 1.27
CA ALA A 367 -5.30 13.10 0.00
C ALA A 367 -3.97 13.04 -0.77
N MET A 368 -3.61 11.87 -1.28
CA MET A 368 -2.33 11.61 -1.93
C MET A 368 -2.50 10.74 -3.18
N LEU A 369 -1.78 11.09 -4.26
CA LEU A 369 -1.81 10.36 -5.53
C LEU A 369 -1.08 9.03 -5.39
N VAL A 370 -1.64 7.95 -5.95
CA VAL A 370 -1.04 6.61 -5.93
C VAL A 370 -0.69 6.18 -7.34
N ARG A 371 0.55 5.71 -7.51
CA ARG A 371 1.06 5.17 -8.77
C ARG A 371 1.64 3.78 -8.59
N GLU A 372 1.66 3.04 -9.69
CA GLU A 372 2.32 1.75 -9.79
C GLU A 372 3.82 1.97 -10.01
N LEU A 373 4.65 1.35 -9.17
CA LEU A 373 6.08 1.21 -9.43
C LEU A 373 6.52 -0.21 -9.16
N GLU A 374 7.61 -0.61 -9.82
CA GLU A 374 8.30 -1.86 -9.55
C GLU A 374 9.48 -1.62 -8.62
N VAL A 375 9.65 -2.51 -7.65
CA VAL A 375 10.64 -2.36 -6.57
C VAL A 375 11.52 -3.59 -6.42
N ASN A 376 12.77 -3.35 -6.06
CA ASN A 376 13.75 -4.38 -5.71
C ASN A 376 14.87 -3.77 -4.85
N ILE A 377 15.76 -4.59 -4.31
CA ILE A 377 16.97 -4.13 -3.59
C ILE A 377 18.18 -4.69 -4.32
N TRP A 378 19.16 -3.83 -4.60
CA TRP A 378 20.43 -4.25 -5.19
C TRP A 378 21.38 -4.70 -4.09
N ASP A 379 21.87 -5.94 -4.19
CA ASP A 379 22.94 -6.45 -3.34
C ASP A 379 24.28 -6.10 -3.99
N GLU A 380 24.97 -5.11 -3.42
CA GLU A 380 26.23 -4.62 -3.95
C GLU A 380 27.37 -5.64 -3.83
N LYS A 381 27.27 -6.59 -2.91
CA LYS A 381 28.26 -7.65 -2.71
C LYS A 381 28.09 -8.75 -3.74
N GLU A 382 26.86 -9.24 -3.90
CA GLU A 382 26.55 -10.31 -4.85
C GLU A 382 26.35 -9.79 -6.28
N LYS A 383 26.35 -8.45 -6.47
CA LYS A 383 26.15 -7.77 -7.75
C LYS A 383 24.89 -8.23 -8.48
N GLN A 384 23.81 -8.40 -7.72
CA GLN A 384 22.52 -8.86 -8.21
C GLN A 384 21.37 -8.28 -7.38
N TYR A 385 20.14 -8.37 -7.90
CA TYR A 385 18.97 -8.03 -7.11
C TYR A 385 18.65 -9.11 -6.07
N MET A 386 18.26 -8.69 -4.87
CA MET A 386 17.92 -9.59 -3.77
C MET A 386 16.66 -10.40 -4.05
N ALA A 387 15.65 -9.83 -4.71
CA ALA A 387 14.49 -10.59 -5.17
C ALA A 387 14.68 -11.06 -6.62
N ALA A 388 14.34 -12.32 -6.89
CA ALA A 388 14.44 -12.94 -8.22
C ALA A 388 13.60 -12.21 -9.30
N GLY A 389 12.50 -11.59 -8.88
CA GLY A 389 11.63 -10.78 -9.71
C GLY A 389 11.42 -9.39 -9.12
N TRP A 390 10.92 -8.48 -9.95
CA TRP A 390 10.49 -7.16 -9.52
C TRP A 390 9.04 -7.24 -9.04
N ASP A 391 8.74 -6.64 -7.90
CA ASP A 391 7.39 -6.60 -7.36
C ASP A 391 6.73 -5.27 -7.75
N SER A 392 5.57 -5.32 -8.40
CA SER A 392 4.73 -4.13 -8.58
C SER A 392 4.03 -3.80 -7.26
N ILE A 393 4.11 -2.54 -6.82
CA ILE A 393 3.45 -2.06 -5.59
C ILE A 393 2.77 -0.71 -5.81
N PRO A 394 1.74 -0.37 -5.00
CA PRO A 394 1.23 0.99 -4.93
C PRO A 394 2.24 1.89 -4.20
N VAL A 395 2.55 3.04 -4.79
CA VAL A 395 3.44 4.06 -4.23
C VAL A 395 2.74 5.41 -4.21
N VAL A 396 2.77 6.04 -3.04
CA VAL A 396 2.27 7.40 -2.84
C VAL A 396 3.26 8.41 -3.42
N VAL A 397 2.77 9.35 -4.22
CA VAL A 397 3.57 10.41 -4.83
C VAL A 397 3.09 11.78 -4.34
N LEU A 398 3.99 12.48 -3.64
CA LEU A 398 3.79 13.82 -3.13
C LEU A 398 4.24 14.88 -4.13
N PRO A 399 3.59 16.06 -4.16
CA PRO A 399 4.02 17.14 -5.03
C PRO A 399 5.38 17.70 -4.61
N GLY A 400 6.15 18.16 -5.61
CA GLY A 400 7.37 18.94 -5.39
C GLY A 400 8.67 18.12 -5.40
N ARG A 401 9.67 18.68 -4.71
CA ARG A 401 11.03 18.15 -4.58
C ARG A 401 11.26 17.70 -3.15
N GLY A 402 11.75 16.48 -2.97
CA GLY A 402 12.00 15.96 -1.64
C GLY A 402 12.99 14.81 -1.66
N THR A 403 13.79 14.73 -0.59
CA THR A 403 14.79 13.67 -0.39
C THR A 403 14.38 12.67 0.69
N LYS A 404 13.28 12.94 1.39
CA LYS A 404 12.86 12.16 2.57
C LYS A 404 11.74 11.22 2.17
N ARG A 405 12.13 10.03 1.72
CA ARG A 405 11.22 9.00 1.27
C ARG A 405 10.95 8.01 2.39
N LEU A 406 9.79 7.36 2.37
CA LEU A 406 9.46 6.24 3.27
C LEU A 406 9.42 4.96 2.44
N ASN A 407 10.07 3.90 2.91
CA ASN A 407 10.09 2.61 2.20
C ASN A 407 8.73 1.92 2.21
N GLY A 408 7.87 2.24 3.17
CA GLY A 408 6.58 1.58 3.36
C GLY A 408 6.74 0.11 3.76
N PRO A 409 5.67 -0.70 3.64
CA PRO A 409 5.65 -2.05 4.21
C PRO A 409 6.34 -3.09 3.33
N TRP A 410 6.57 -2.80 2.04
CA TRP A 410 7.02 -3.80 1.05
C TRP A 410 8.28 -4.55 1.49
N MET A 411 9.31 -3.82 1.95
CA MET A 411 10.58 -4.43 2.32
C MET A 411 10.43 -5.46 3.45
N ARG A 412 9.61 -5.14 4.47
CA ARG A 412 9.35 -6.02 5.62
C ARG A 412 8.37 -7.14 5.31
N TRP A 413 7.54 -6.96 4.28
CA TRP A 413 6.68 -8.01 3.74
C TRP A 413 7.47 -9.02 2.89
N LYS A 414 8.49 -8.55 2.16
CA LYS A 414 9.29 -9.36 1.23
C LYS A 414 10.48 -10.05 1.91
N PHE A 415 11.16 -9.34 2.80
CA PHE A 415 12.44 -9.76 3.37
C PHE A 415 12.37 -9.88 4.89
N TYR A 416 13.26 -10.70 5.46
CA TYR A 416 13.46 -10.72 6.90
C TYR A 416 14.32 -9.54 7.29
N THR A 417 13.80 -8.72 8.20
CA THR A 417 14.50 -7.54 8.69
C THR A 417 14.83 -7.67 10.18
N GLY A 418 16.00 -7.22 10.61
CA GLY A 418 16.40 -7.22 12.01
C GLY A 418 17.30 -6.04 12.37
N THR A 419 17.27 -5.64 13.64
CA THR A 419 18.22 -4.69 14.22
C THR A 419 18.86 -5.33 15.45
N ALA A 420 20.08 -4.90 15.80
CA ALA A 420 20.77 -5.36 17.01
C ALA A 420 20.89 -4.20 18.01
N PRO A 421 20.73 -4.45 19.33
CA PRO A 421 20.94 -3.43 20.36
C PRO A 421 22.44 -3.25 20.65
N ASP A 422 23.25 -3.07 19.61
CA ASP A 422 24.70 -2.86 19.68
C ASP A 422 25.11 -1.40 19.47
N ASN A 423 24.13 -0.49 19.53
CA ASN A 423 24.23 0.94 19.26
C ASN A 423 24.69 1.29 17.83
N SER A 424 24.71 0.33 16.89
CA SER A 424 25.09 0.60 15.51
C SER A 424 23.98 1.22 14.67
N ASN A 425 22.74 1.14 15.13
CA ASN A 425 21.54 1.53 14.40
C ASN A 425 21.40 0.87 13.01
N ARG A 426 22.07 -0.27 12.79
CA ARG A 426 22.04 -0.98 11.52
C ARG A 426 20.73 -1.76 11.37
N LEU A 427 20.10 -1.60 10.23
CA LEU A 427 19.01 -2.44 9.75
C LEU A 427 19.59 -3.52 8.85
N TRP A 428 19.41 -4.76 9.25
CA TRP A 428 19.79 -5.93 8.47
C TRP A 428 18.59 -6.41 7.66
N ILE A 429 18.80 -6.72 6.39
CA ILE A 429 17.77 -7.17 5.45
C ILE A 429 18.28 -8.46 4.81
N TYR A 430 17.46 -9.51 4.84
CA TYR A 430 17.82 -10.83 4.32
C TYR A 430 16.73 -11.39 3.41
N ASP A 431 17.12 -11.88 2.24
CA ASP A 431 16.28 -12.74 1.41
C ASP A 431 16.23 -14.15 2.00
N TYR A 432 15.21 -14.40 2.82
CA TYR A 432 14.98 -15.74 3.35
C TYR A 432 14.31 -16.59 2.29
N ASN A 433 15.12 -17.34 1.57
CA ASN A 433 14.64 -18.44 0.77
C ASN A 433 14.80 -19.75 1.58
N PRO A 434 13.72 -20.39 2.05
CA PRO A 434 13.80 -21.64 2.82
C PRO A 434 14.42 -22.81 2.02
N THR A 435 14.51 -22.67 0.69
CA THR A 435 15.18 -23.64 -0.19
C THR A 435 16.67 -23.36 -0.39
N ASN A 436 17.19 -22.21 0.06
CA ASN A 436 18.60 -21.87 -0.01
C ASN A 436 19.36 -22.47 1.20
N PRO A 437 20.21 -23.51 1.01
CA PRO A 437 20.90 -24.18 2.11
C PRO A 437 21.89 -23.27 2.86
N LEU A 438 22.32 -22.16 2.24
CA LEU A 438 23.21 -21.17 2.85
C LEU A 438 22.52 -20.34 3.96
N MET A 439 21.19 -20.29 3.95
CA MET A 439 20.38 -19.57 4.95
C MET A 439 20.08 -20.40 6.21
N ARG A 440 20.59 -21.65 6.31
CA ARG A 440 20.57 -22.42 7.57
C ARG A 440 21.69 -22.03 8.54
N GLY A 441 22.58 -21.11 8.16
CA GLY A 441 23.85 -20.87 8.89
C GLY A 441 24.08 -19.47 9.45
N LEU A 442 23.50 -18.40 8.90
CA LEU A 442 23.72 -17.04 9.41
C LEU A 442 22.59 -16.64 10.36
N ARG A 443 22.85 -16.80 11.66
CA ARG A 443 22.01 -16.21 12.71
C ARG A 443 22.05 -14.68 12.54
N LEU A 444 20.91 -14.01 12.72
CA LEU A 444 20.89 -12.56 12.88
C LEU A 444 21.97 -12.16 13.90
N PRO A 445 22.80 -11.14 13.62
CA PRO A 445 23.79 -10.66 14.58
C PRO A 445 23.10 -10.38 15.92
N THR A 446 23.56 -11.06 16.97
CA THR A 446 23.02 -10.88 18.33
C THR A 446 23.96 -9.97 19.10
N ALA A 447 23.42 -8.96 19.77
CA ALA A 447 24.23 -8.10 20.62
C ALA A 447 24.82 -8.88 21.80
N THR A 448 26.07 -8.58 22.16
CA THR A 448 26.69 -9.10 23.38
C THR A 448 26.10 -8.41 24.61
N GLN A 449 26.21 -9.03 25.79
CA GLN A 449 25.76 -8.42 27.05
C GLN A 449 26.41 -7.04 27.26
N ALA A 450 27.71 -6.93 27.02
CA ALA A 450 28.44 -5.68 27.11
C ALA A 450 28.01 -4.61 26.09
N GLN A 451 27.37 -4.99 24.98
CA GLN A 451 26.76 -4.07 24.02
C GLN A 451 25.38 -3.60 24.49
N MET A 452 24.58 -4.51 25.04
CA MET A 452 23.26 -4.22 25.61
C MET A 452 23.34 -3.33 26.86
N ASP A 453 24.38 -3.53 27.68
CA ASP A 453 24.60 -2.74 28.90
C ASP A 453 25.18 -1.34 28.62
N ARG A 454 25.45 -1.00 27.34
CA ARG A 454 25.98 0.32 26.99
C ARG A 454 24.91 1.38 27.22
N PRO A 455 25.24 2.52 27.87
CA PRO A 455 24.32 3.64 27.95
C PRO A 455 23.97 4.11 26.54
N LEU A 456 22.71 4.52 26.35
CA LEU A 456 22.25 5.14 25.12
C LEU A 456 23.21 6.30 24.77
N PRO A 457 23.86 6.26 23.59
CA PRO A 457 24.72 7.34 23.16
C PRO A 457 23.94 8.66 23.18
N THR A 458 24.41 9.63 23.96
CA THR A 458 23.86 10.99 23.88
C THR A 458 24.22 11.58 22.51
N ALA A 459 23.40 12.49 21.99
CA ALA A 459 23.43 12.96 20.59
C ALA A 459 24.80 13.45 20.05
N HIS A 460 25.81 13.60 20.91
CA HIS A 460 27.15 14.10 20.61
C HIS A 460 28.27 13.03 20.63
N LYS A 461 28.00 11.76 20.97
CA LYS A 461 29.03 10.72 21.02
C LYS A 461 28.65 9.49 20.20
N TYR A 462 29.07 9.45 18.93
CA TYR A 462 29.34 8.17 18.29
C TYR A 462 30.84 8.00 18.26
N GLU A 463 31.31 6.87 18.77
CA GLU A 463 32.70 6.50 18.66
C GLU A 463 33.01 6.07 17.22
N SER A 464 34.29 6.11 16.85
CA SER A 464 34.78 5.62 15.55
C SER A 464 34.36 4.16 15.34
N ILE A 465 34.03 3.79 14.10
CA ILE A 465 33.80 2.39 13.67
C ILE A 465 34.93 1.46 14.15
N GLY A 466 36.16 1.97 14.31
CA GLY A 466 37.30 1.21 14.82
C GLY A 466 37.12 0.65 16.25
N ASN A 467 36.23 1.23 17.07
CA ASN A 467 35.93 0.75 18.42
C ASN A 467 34.89 -0.38 18.45
N HIS A 468 34.45 -0.83 17.27
CA HIS A 468 33.45 -1.86 17.10
C HIS A 468 34.09 -3.05 16.36
N PRO A 469 34.75 -3.96 17.07
CA PRO A 469 35.49 -5.08 16.45
C PRO A 469 34.59 -6.00 15.61
N GLN A 470 33.28 -6.03 15.85
CA GLN A 470 32.33 -6.74 14.97
C GLN A 470 32.18 -6.12 13.57
N PHE A 471 32.71 -4.91 13.37
CA PHE A 471 32.76 -4.20 12.08
C PHE A 471 34.16 -4.21 11.46
N ASN A 472 35.12 -4.90 12.07
CA ASN A 472 36.43 -5.14 11.45
C ASN A 472 36.26 -6.19 10.34
N PRO A 473 36.48 -5.83 9.05
CA PRO A 473 36.34 -6.77 7.93
C PRO A 473 37.31 -7.95 8.00
N ASP A 474 38.36 -7.87 8.83
CA ASP A 474 39.41 -8.88 8.98
C ASP A 474 39.13 -9.87 10.13
N ILE A 475 38.12 -9.62 10.97
CA ILE A 475 37.73 -10.55 12.04
C ILE A 475 36.67 -11.51 11.48
N PRO A 476 36.86 -12.85 11.56
CA PRO A 476 35.89 -13.85 11.10
C PRO A 476 34.71 -13.93 12.07
N SER A 477 33.96 -12.83 12.19
CA SER A 477 32.57 -12.85 12.60
C SER A 477 31.79 -13.50 11.46
N GLY A 478 30.87 -14.42 11.76
CA GLY A 478 30.10 -15.11 10.72
C GLY A 478 29.53 -14.12 9.70
N LYS A 479 30.04 -14.20 8.46
CA LYS A 479 29.74 -13.36 7.28
C LYS A 479 28.72 -12.24 7.52
N SER A 480 29.20 -11.15 8.13
CA SER A 480 28.55 -9.84 8.13
C SER A 480 28.73 -9.20 6.74
N ILE A 481 27.63 -8.80 6.10
CA ILE A 481 27.57 -8.16 4.78
C ILE A 481 27.42 -6.66 5.05
N ILE A 482 28.43 -5.86 4.66
CA ILE A 482 28.29 -4.42 4.42
C ILE A 482 28.15 -4.26 2.91
#